data_AF-A0A960HNM8-F1
#
_entry.id   AF-A0A960HNM8-F1
#
_cell.length_a   1.000
_cell.length_b   1.000
_cell.length_c   1.000
_cell.angle_alpha   90.00
_cell.angle_beta   90.00
_cell.angle_gamma   90.00
#
_symmetry.space_group_name_H-M   'P 1'
#
loop_
_entity.id
_entity.type
_entity.pdbx_description
1 polymer ?
#
loop_
_entity_poly.entity_id
_entity_poly.type
_entity_poly.pdbx_seq_one_letter_code
_entity_poly.pdbx_strand_id
1 'polypeptide(L)'
;MTDDQRIDTYLQHLRASLEVPRSERARVIEEIEHHLRDASLDHQRHGRSQRQAIALAIDELGAPEDVAAAFNDAEPGPDPRRGIVRWLPLVVPLTLLAARLGALAWSTTFLVGGTTTGERT
;
A
#
# COMPACT_ATOMS: atom_id res chain seq x y z
N MET A 1 10.96 6.31 -19.93
CA MET A 1 11.05 6.19 -18.46
C MET A 1 10.94 4.72 -18.12
N THR A 2 11.95 4.16 -17.46
CA THR A 2 11.89 2.79 -16.94
C THR A 2 10.97 2.73 -15.74
N ASP A 3 10.55 1.53 -15.38
CA ASP A 3 9.66 1.27 -14.26
C ASP A 3 10.29 1.69 -12.92
N ASP A 4 11.58 1.38 -12.71
CA ASP A 4 12.36 1.85 -11.56
C ASP A 4 12.46 3.38 -11.51
N GLN A 5 12.65 4.03 -12.66
CA GLN A 5 12.69 5.50 -12.72
C GLN A 5 11.38 6.14 -12.23
N ARG A 6 10.23 5.48 -12.38
CA ARG A 6 8.95 6.02 -11.88
C ARG A 6 8.90 6.02 -10.36
N ILE A 7 9.31 4.91 -9.75
CA ILE A 7 9.38 4.76 -8.29
C ILE A 7 10.39 5.76 -7.73
N ASP A 8 11.58 5.85 -8.32
CA ASP A 8 12.60 6.80 -7.90
C ASP A 8 12.12 8.26 -7.99
N THR A 9 11.40 8.61 -9.05
CA THR A 9 10.83 9.96 -9.21
C THR A 9 9.80 10.25 -8.11
N TYR A 10 8.92 9.29 -7.84
CA TYR A 10 7.93 9.40 -6.77
C TYR A 10 8.60 9.60 -5.40
N LEU A 11 9.59 8.77 -5.06
CA LEU A 11 10.30 8.84 -3.79
C LEU A 11 11.13 10.14 -3.66
N GLN A 12 11.65 10.67 -4.77
CA GLN A 12 12.33 11.97 -4.77
C GLN A 12 11.37 13.11 -4.42
N HIS A 13 10.16 13.10 -4.99
CA HIS A 13 9.14 14.11 -4.66
C HIS A 13 8.71 13.99 -3.20
N LEU A 14 8.41 12.77 -2.73
CA LEU A 14 8.07 12.52 -1.34
C LEU A 14 9.17 13.00 -0.39
N ARG A 15 10.44 12.71 -0.70
CA ARG A 15 11.59 13.13 0.11
C ARG A 15 11.72 14.65 0.22
N ALA A 16 11.34 15.38 -0.83
CA ALA A 16 11.37 16.83 -0.87
C ALA A 16 10.26 17.46 -0.01
N SER A 17 9.09 16.80 0.06
CA SER A 17 7.93 17.28 0.81
C SER A 17 7.91 16.87 2.29
N LEU A 18 8.76 15.91 2.69
CA LEU A 18 8.88 15.47 4.08
C LEU A 18 9.63 16.50 4.95
N GLU A 19 9.00 16.91 6.04
CA GLU A 19 9.55 17.86 7.03
C GLU A 19 10.09 17.16 8.29
N VAL A 20 10.07 15.82 8.31
CA VAL A 20 10.56 15.01 9.43
C VAL A 20 12.10 15.00 9.54
N PRO A 21 12.65 14.66 10.74
CA PRO A 21 14.09 14.49 10.96
C PRO A 21 14.73 13.52 9.97
N ARG A 22 16.02 13.73 9.67
CA ARG A 22 16.72 12.99 8.60
C ARG A 22 16.73 11.47 8.79
N SER A 23 16.86 10.99 10.03
CA SER A 23 16.82 9.56 10.37
C SER A 23 15.42 8.96 10.12
N GLU A 24 14.38 9.70 10.46
CA GLU A 24 12.99 9.29 10.24
C GLU A 24 12.62 9.35 8.75
N ARG A 25 13.09 10.38 8.04
CA ARG A 25 12.93 10.50 6.58
C ARG A 25 13.46 9.29 5.83
N ALA A 26 14.66 8.81 6.20
CA ALA A 26 15.25 7.64 5.56
C ALA A 26 14.35 6.40 5.76
N ARG A 27 13.84 6.21 6.97
CA ARG A 27 12.92 5.12 7.31
C ARG A 27 11.60 5.20 6.55
N VAL A 28 10.98 6.38 6.51
CA VAL A 28 9.72 6.59 5.76
C VAL A 28 9.92 6.27 4.29
N ILE A 29 11.01 6.74 3.68
CA ILE A 29 11.28 6.47 2.26
C ILE A 29 11.50 4.97 2.00
N GLU A 30 12.24 4.28 2.86
CA GLU A 30 12.44 2.83 2.75
C GLU A 30 11.12 2.05 2.86
N GLU A 31 10.26 2.43 3.80
CA GLU A 31 8.95 1.80 4.00
C GLU A 31 8.03 1.99 2.80
N ILE A 32 7.97 3.22 2.25
CA ILE A 32 7.18 3.51 1.06
C ILE A 32 7.75 2.82 -0.18
N GLU A 33 9.07 2.75 -0.34
CA GLU A 33 9.68 1.98 -1.43
C GLU A 33 9.30 0.51 -1.36
N HIS A 34 9.42 -0.11 -0.18
CA HIS A 34 9.05 -1.50 0.03
C HIS A 34 7.57 -1.74 -0.30
N HIS A 35 6.70 -0.85 0.17
CA HIS A 35 5.27 -0.91 -0.12
C HIS A 35 4.96 -0.84 -1.63
N LEU A 36 5.58 0.12 -2.35
CA LEU A 36 5.39 0.25 -3.80
C LEU A 36 5.86 -0.99 -4.56
N ARG A 37 6.97 -1.60 -4.12
CA ARG A 37 7.48 -2.85 -4.70
C ARG A 37 6.51 -4.01 -4.43
N ASP A 38 6.06 -4.18 -3.20
CA ASP A 38 5.12 -5.23 -2.81
C ASP A 38 3.78 -5.12 -3.54
N ALA A 39 3.18 -3.91 -3.58
CA ALA A 39 1.94 -3.65 -4.30
C ALA A 39 2.10 -3.90 -5.81
N SER A 40 3.24 -3.49 -6.39
CA SER A 40 3.52 -3.77 -7.80
C SER A 40 3.60 -5.28 -8.08
N LEU A 41 4.27 -6.05 -7.21
CA LEU A 41 4.36 -7.50 -7.34
C LEU A 41 2.98 -8.16 -7.21
N ASP A 42 2.14 -7.65 -6.31
CA ASP A 42 0.77 -8.12 -6.16
C ASP A 42 -0.05 -7.89 -7.44
N HIS A 43 -0.02 -6.68 -8.00
CA HIS A 43 -0.70 -6.41 -9.27
C HIS A 43 -0.16 -7.25 -10.43
N GLN A 44 1.14 -7.54 -10.47
CA GLN A 44 1.71 -8.45 -11.47
C GLN A 44 1.18 -9.87 -11.33
N ARG A 45 1.02 -10.39 -10.10
CA ARG A 45 0.39 -11.69 -9.84
C ARG A 45 -1.07 -11.72 -10.31
N HIS A 46 -1.74 -10.56 -10.32
CA HIS A 46 -3.08 -10.37 -10.87
C HIS A 46 -3.10 -10.08 -12.38
N GLY A 47 -2.01 -10.39 -13.10
CA GLY A 47 -1.95 -10.34 -14.56
C GLY A 47 -1.69 -8.94 -15.14
N ARG A 48 -1.33 -7.95 -14.33
CA ARG A 48 -0.93 -6.63 -14.82
C ARG A 48 0.50 -6.67 -15.33
N SER A 49 0.78 -5.91 -16.40
CA SER A 49 2.17 -5.68 -16.81
C SER A 49 2.92 -4.87 -15.74
N GLN A 50 4.26 -4.98 -15.68
CA GLN A 50 5.07 -4.26 -14.69
C GLN A 50 4.77 -2.75 -14.66
N ARG A 51 4.70 -2.13 -15.84
CA ARG A 51 4.36 -0.71 -15.97
C ARG A 51 2.98 -0.35 -15.42
N GLN A 52 1.98 -1.21 -15.65
CA GLN A 52 0.62 -1.01 -15.13
C GLN A 52 0.58 -1.24 -13.63
N ALA A 53 1.26 -2.27 -13.13
CA ALA A 53 1.35 -2.59 -11.72
C ALA A 53 1.97 -1.44 -10.91
N ILE A 54 3.06 -0.85 -11.39
CA ILE A 54 3.68 0.32 -10.72
C ILE A 54 2.78 1.55 -10.81
N ALA A 55 2.09 1.75 -11.93
CA ALA A 55 1.14 2.86 -12.05
C ALA A 55 0.01 2.73 -11.02
N LEU A 56 -0.53 1.52 -10.86
CA LEU A 56 -1.58 1.23 -9.89
C LEU A 56 -1.08 1.38 -8.44
N ALA A 57 0.10 0.83 -8.13
CA ALA A 57 0.70 0.97 -6.80
C ALA A 57 0.92 2.45 -6.40
N ILE A 58 1.33 3.30 -7.35
CA ILE A 58 1.46 4.75 -7.11
C ILE A 58 0.09 5.42 -6.95
N ASP A 59 -0.89 5.05 -7.77
CA ASP A 59 -2.25 5.58 -7.72
C ASP A 59 -2.95 5.24 -6.40
N GLU A 60 -2.77 4.02 -5.90
CA GLU A 60 -3.28 3.55 -4.61
C GLU A 60 -2.69 4.31 -3.42
N LEU A 61 -1.41 4.67 -3.52
CA LEU A 61 -0.71 5.43 -2.47
C LEU A 61 -1.10 6.92 -2.47
N GLY A 62 -1.44 7.46 -3.65
CA GLY A 62 -1.81 8.86 -3.83
C GLY A 62 -0.63 9.79 -4.10
N ALA A 63 -0.91 11.09 -4.13
CA ALA A 63 0.11 12.09 -4.46
C ALA A 63 1.21 12.16 -3.39
N PRO A 64 2.49 12.36 -3.77
CA PRO A 64 3.59 12.46 -2.81
C PRO A 64 3.37 13.51 -1.71
N GLU A 65 2.67 14.61 -2.03
CA GLU A 65 2.34 15.70 -1.11
C GLU A 65 1.31 15.26 -0.05
N ASP A 66 0.30 14.49 -0.44
CA ASP A 66 -0.72 13.97 0.48
C ASP A 66 -0.11 12.96 1.45
N VAL A 67 0.78 12.09 0.93
CA VAL A 67 1.54 11.15 1.76
C VAL A 67 2.45 11.90 2.73
N ALA A 68 3.19 12.92 2.26
CA ALA A 68 4.04 13.72 3.12
C ALA A 68 3.27 14.45 4.21
N ALA A 69 2.10 15.02 3.88
CA ALA A 69 1.23 15.69 4.86
C ALA A 69 0.83 14.74 5.99
N ALA A 70 0.48 13.48 5.68
CA ALA A 70 0.14 12.49 6.69
C ALA A 70 1.29 12.21 7.69
N PHE A 71 2.55 12.32 7.26
CA PHE A 71 3.72 12.19 8.13
C PHE A 71 4.07 13.49 8.86
N ASN A 72 3.92 14.64 8.20
CA ASN A 72 4.23 15.95 8.78
C ASN A 72 3.22 16.35 9.88
N ASP A 73 1.93 15.99 9.70
CA ASP A 73 0.85 16.30 10.65
C ASP A 73 0.81 15.35 11.86
N ALA A 74 1.59 14.27 11.83
CA ALA A 74 1.78 13.41 12.99
C ALA A 74 2.62 14.18 14.03
N GLU A 75 1.95 14.89 14.95
CA GLU A 75 2.64 15.68 15.97
C GLU A 75 3.76 14.86 16.65
N PRO A 76 4.98 15.43 16.79
CA PRO A 76 6.03 14.80 17.56
C PRO A 76 5.62 14.75 19.03
N GLY A 77 4.98 13.65 19.43
CA GLY A 77 4.58 13.41 20.81
C GLY A 77 5.78 13.46 21.77
N PRO A 78 5.62 14.01 22.98
CA PRO A 78 6.72 14.13 23.92
C PRO A 78 7.19 12.74 24.40
N ASP A 79 8.49 12.52 24.21
CA ASP A 79 9.36 11.53 24.87
C ASP A 79 9.37 10.07 24.32
N PRO A 80 10.50 9.62 23.72
CA PRO A 80 10.64 8.30 23.07
C PRO A 80 10.64 7.09 24.00
N ARG A 81 10.48 7.26 25.33
CA ARG A 81 10.57 6.15 26.31
C ARG A 81 9.23 5.52 26.72
N ARG A 82 8.07 6.03 26.25
CA ARG A 82 6.74 5.55 26.69
C ARG A 82 5.77 5.09 25.58
N GLY A 83 6.21 5.02 24.32
CA GLY A 83 5.30 5.06 23.17
C GLY A 83 4.82 3.75 22.52
N ILE A 84 5.24 2.57 22.96
CA ILE A 84 4.86 1.30 22.27
C ILE A 84 3.34 1.02 22.35
N VAL A 85 2.62 1.61 23.30
CA VAL A 85 1.23 1.23 23.60
C VAL A 85 0.19 2.08 22.84
N ARG A 86 0.56 3.15 22.11
CA ARG A 86 -0.40 4.10 21.52
C ARG A 86 -0.67 3.94 20.02
N TRP A 87 -0.04 2.97 19.35
CA TRP A 87 -0.26 2.69 17.91
C TRP A 87 -1.21 1.51 17.66
N LEU A 88 -1.77 0.94 18.73
CA LEU A 88 -2.69 -0.20 18.64
C LEU A 88 -4.09 0.12 18.06
N PRO A 89 -4.69 1.33 18.15
CA PRO A 89 -6.07 1.50 17.73
C PRO A 89 -6.30 1.72 16.22
N LEU A 90 -5.27 1.98 15.39
CA LEU A 90 -5.44 2.20 13.94
C LEU A 90 -5.07 1.00 13.05
N VAL A 91 -4.13 0.15 13.48
CA VAL A 91 -3.72 -1.02 12.71
C VAL A 91 -4.82 -2.11 12.70
N VAL A 92 -5.58 -2.23 13.79
CA VAL A 92 -6.66 -3.21 13.93
C VAL A 92 -7.85 -2.96 12.99
N PRO A 93 -8.43 -1.74 12.86
CA PRO A 93 -9.52 -1.52 11.91
C PRO A 93 -9.07 -1.64 10.45
N LEU A 94 -7.85 -1.22 10.11
CA LEU A 94 -7.35 -1.27 8.72
C LEU A 94 -7.10 -2.71 8.25
N THR A 95 -6.54 -3.56 9.11
CA THR A 95 -6.36 -5.00 8.81
C THR A 95 -7.70 -5.75 8.75
N LEU A 96 -8.67 -5.41 9.60
CA LEU A 96 -10.03 -5.97 9.54
C LEU A 96 -10.80 -5.53 8.28
N LEU A 97 -10.57 -4.32 7.78
CA LEU A 97 -11.17 -3.83 6.54
C LEU A 97 -10.62 -4.58 5.31
N ALA A 98 -9.30 -4.77 5.24
CA ALA A 98 -8.66 -5.55 4.17
C ALA A 98 -9.11 -7.02 4.19
N ALA A 99 -9.23 -7.64 5.36
CA ALA A 99 -9.72 -9.02 5.50
C ALA A 99 -11.20 -9.17 5.05
N ARG A 100 -12.06 -8.16 5.33
CA ARG A 100 -13.46 -8.18 4.88
C ARG A 100 -13.61 -8.01 3.37
N LEU A 101 -12.82 -7.16 2.74
CA LEU A 101 -12.86 -6.97 1.29
C LEU A 101 -12.34 -8.21 0.54
N GLY A 102 -11.30 -8.87 1.05
CA GLY A 102 -10.82 -10.15 0.53
C GLY A 102 -11.86 -11.27 0.62
N ALA A 103 -12.60 -11.37 1.73
CA ALA A 103 -13.65 -12.36 1.92
C ALA A 103 -14.87 -12.15 0.99
N LEU A 104 -15.21 -10.90 0.69
CA LEU A 104 -16.30 -10.56 -0.24
C LEU A 104 -15.94 -10.89 -1.70
N ALA A 105 -14.69 -10.64 -2.11
CA ALA A 105 -14.21 -11.02 -3.45
C ALA A 105 -14.13 -12.55 -3.65
N TRP A 106 -13.83 -13.30 -2.59
CA TRP A 106 -13.79 -14.77 -2.63
C TRP A 106 -15.20 -15.41 -2.67
N SER A 107 -16.20 -14.76 -2.07
CA SER A 107 -17.58 -15.27 -2.04
C SER A 107 -18.29 -15.17 -3.39
N THR A 108 -17.97 -14.17 -4.21
CA THR A 108 -18.66 -13.96 -5.51
C THR A 108 -18.18 -14.90 -6.60
N THR A 109 -16.98 -15.45 -6.49
CA THR A 109 -16.41 -16.40 -7.46
C THR A 109 -16.89 -17.84 -7.24
N PHE A 110 -17.38 -18.19 -6.05
CA PHE A 110 -17.84 -19.56 -5.78
C PHE A 110 -19.28 -19.88 -6.25
N LEU A 111 -20.09 -18.89 -6.64
CA LEU A 111 -21.49 -19.13 -7.05
C LEU A 111 -21.72 -19.17 -8.57
N VAL A 112 -20.71 -18.88 -9.40
CA VAL A 112 -20.86 -18.83 -10.87
C VAL A 112 -20.33 -20.10 -11.57
N GLY A 113 -19.70 -21.04 -10.84
CA GLY A 113 -19.10 -22.25 -11.43
C GLY A 113 -19.98 -23.51 -11.48
N GLY A 114 -21.28 -23.42 -11.22
CA GLY A 114 -22.11 -24.58 -10.85
C GLY A 114 -23.22 -25.03 -11.80
N THR A 115 -23.35 -24.50 -13.03
CA THR A 115 -24.44 -24.96 -13.93
C THR A 115 -24.05 -24.98 -15.41
N THR A 116 -23.29 -25.99 -15.84
CA THR A 116 -23.34 -26.56 -17.21
C THR A 116 -22.79 -28.00 -17.16
N THR A 117 -23.65 -29.02 -17.04
CA THR A 117 -24.17 -29.90 -18.13
C THR A 117 -23.23 -31.06 -18.53
N GLY A 118 -23.73 -32.29 -18.44
CA GLY A 118 -23.16 -33.52 -19.04
C GLY A 118 -23.56 -34.78 -18.26
N GLU A 119 -24.76 -35.34 -18.49
CA GLU A 119 -24.99 -36.54 -19.33
C GLU A 119 -24.08 -37.74 -19.04
N ARG A 120 -24.66 -38.79 -18.42
CA ARG A 120 -24.56 -40.21 -18.81
C ARG A 120 -25.32 -41.10 -17.82
N THR A 121 -26.53 -41.54 -18.17
CA THR A 121 -26.92 -42.94 -18.46
C THR A 121 -28.42 -43.04 -18.65
#